data_AF-A0A9E0SPD9-F1
#
_entry.id   AF-A0A9E0SPD9-F1
#
_cell.length_a   1.000
_cell.length_b   1.000
_cell.length_c   1.000
_cell.angle_alpha   90.00
_cell.angle_beta   90.00
_cell.angle_gamma   90.00
#
_symmetry.space_group_name_H-M   'P 1'
#
loop_
_entity.id
_entity.type
_entity.pdbx_description
1 polymer ?
#
loop_
_entity_poly.entity_id
_entity_poly.type
_entity_poly.pdbx_seq_one_letter_code
_entity_poly.pdbx_strand_id
1 'polypeptide(L)'
;MQHHTSPSALTPQQLRDALSAIGWRQTDFARRVGVTPAAVSTWTTGKAPAPLWAAAYLGAMLDLASLHAKYLAPLPASGADEADSAESPTPHRLAHLLPSKPAAAP
;
A
#
# COMPACT_ATOMS: atom_id res chain seq x y z
N MET A 1 -26.39 6.08 18.02
CA MET A 1 -26.56 5.70 16.61
C MET A 1 -25.46 4.72 16.25
N GLN A 2 -25.63 3.43 16.56
CA GLN A 2 -24.59 2.42 16.30
C GLN A 2 -24.74 1.92 14.85
N HIS A 3 -23.76 2.20 13.99
CA HIS A 3 -23.65 1.54 12.70
C HIS A 3 -23.24 0.09 12.97
N HIS A 4 -24.13 -0.88 12.71
CA HIS A 4 -23.74 -2.28 12.69
C HIS A 4 -22.68 -2.45 11.59
N THR A 5 -21.43 -2.63 11.99
CA THR A 5 -20.36 -2.97 11.05
C THR A 5 -20.59 -4.43 10.64
N SER A 6 -21.36 -4.64 9.57
CA SER A 6 -21.32 -5.92 8.88
C SER A 6 -19.88 -6.08 8.36
N PRO A 7 -19.23 -7.23 8.57
CA PRO A 7 -17.81 -7.43 8.21
C PRO A 7 -17.63 -7.56 6.69
N SER A 8 -18.00 -6.53 5.91
CA SER A 8 -17.96 -6.59 4.44
C SER A 8 -18.36 -5.32 3.66
N ALA A 9 -18.96 -4.28 4.25
CA ALA A 9 -19.38 -3.09 3.49
C ALA A 9 -18.38 -1.94 3.64
N LEU A 10 -17.59 -1.68 2.59
CA LEU A 10 -16.67 -0.55 2.55
C LEU A 10 -17.43 0.74 2.21
N THR A 11 -17.38 1.73 3.10
CA THR A 11 -18.08 3.01 2.91
C THR A 11 -17.38 3.90 1.85
N PRO A 12 -18.10 4.87 1.26
CA PRO A 12 -17.49 5.79 0.30
C PRO A 12 -16.31 6.59 0.85
N GLN A 13 -16.36 6.96 2.14
CA GLN A 13 -15.27 7.64 2.83
C GLN A 13 -14.05 6.72 2.98
N GLN A 14 -14.26 5.51 3.49
CA GLN A 14 -13.19 4.52 3.64
C GLN A 14 -12.53 4.17 2.31
N LEU A 15 -13.29 4.14 1.20
CA LEU A 15 -12.73 3.96 -0.14
C LEU A 15 -11.72 5.06 -0.46
N ARG A 16 -12.10 6.33 -0.26
CA ARG A 16 -11.24 7.47 -0.54
C ARG A 16 -10.00 7.48 0.34
N ASP A 17 -10.18 7.19 1.62
CA ASP A 17 -9.08 7.17 2.60
C ASP A 17 -8.09 6.04 2.28
N ALA A 18 -8.57 4.84 1.95
CA ALA A 18 -7.73 3.73 1.56
C ALA A 18 -6.92 4.03 0.28
N LEU A 19 -7.54 4.64 -0.72
CA LEU A 19 -6.85 5.06 -1.94
C LEU A 19 -5.79 6.12 -1.67
N SER A 20 -6.11 7.11 -0.83
CA SER A 20 -5.16 8.15 -0.41
C SER A 20 -3.95 7.57 0.32
N ALA A 21 -4.18 6.62 1.25
CA ALA A 21 -3.13 5.99 2.04
C ALA A 21 -2.10 5.22 1.20
N ILE A 22 -2.51 4.62 0.08
CA ILE A 22 -1.61 3.94 -0.85
C ILE A 22 -1.17 4.84 -2.03
N GLY A 23 -1.52 6.13 -2.00
CA GLY A 23 -1.13 7.12 -3.01
C GLY A 23 -1.80 6.92 -4.38
N TRP A 24 -2.98 6.28 -4.43
CA TRP A 24 -3.70 6.02 -5.67
C TRP A 24 -4.84 7.00 -5.90
N ARG A 25 -5.06 7.35 -7.17
CA ARG A 25 -6.28 8.03 -7.62
C ARG A 25 -7.36 7.00 -7.95
N GLN A 26 -8.62 7.45 -8.05
CA GLN A 26 -9.74 6.58 -8.46
C GLN A 26 -9.51 5.91 -9.83
N THR A 27 -8.87 6.63 -10.76
CA THR A 27 -8.51 6.10 -12.09
C THR A 27 -7.45 5.01 -12.03
N ASP A 28 -6.50 5.11 -11.10
CA ASP A 28 -5.46 4.10 -10.91
C ASP A 28 -6.06 2.81 -10.37
N PHE A 29 -6.96 2.96 -9.38
CA PHE A 29 -7.72 1.84 -8.84
C PHE A 29 -8.54 1.15 -9.94
N ALA A 30 -9.31 1.93 -10.69
CA ALA A 30 -10.14 1.43 -11.80
C ALA A 30 -9.30 0.60 -12.80
N ARG A 31 -8.14 1.14 -13.21
CA ARG A 31 -7.22 0.46 -14.13
C ARG A 31 -6.65 -0.84 -13.55
N ARG A 32 -6.27 -0.85 -12.26
CA ARG A 32 -5.65 -2.01 -11.61
C ARG A 32 -6.61 -3.18 -11.42
N VAL A 33 -7.88 -2.90 -11.15
CA VAL A 33 -8.89 -3.94 -10.89
C VAL A 33 -9.82 -4.21 -12.07
N GLY A 34 -9.60 -3.54 -13.22
CA GLY A 34 -10.33 -3.80 -14.46
C GLY A 34 -11.77 -3.29 -14.47
N VAL A 35 -12.06 -2.20 -13.76
CA VAL A 35 -13.39 -1.56 -13.75
C VAL A 35 -13.35 -0.17 -14.37
N THR A 36 -14.50 0.43 -14.65
CA THR A 36 -14.55 1.79 -15.21
C THR A 36 -14.35 2.85 -14.12
N PRO A 37 -13.74 4.01 -14.44
CA PRO A 37 -13.66 5.13 -13.49
C PRO A 37 -15.03 5.61 -13.00
N ALA A 38 -16.06 5.53 -13.86
CA ALA A 38 -17.44 5.87 -13.51
C ALA A 38 -18.03 4.93 -12.44
N ALA A 39 -17.70 3.63 -12.48
CA ALA A 39 -18.10 2.69 -11.44
C ALA A 39 -17.48 3.08 -10.09
N VAL A 40 -16.17 3.40 -10.07
CA VAL A 40 -15.47 3.84 -8.86
C VAL A 40 -16.02 5.16 -8.34
N SER A 41 -16.35 6.11 -9.23
CA SER A 41 -16.99 7.37 -8.86
C SER A 41 -18.36 7.14 -8.19
N THR A 42 -19.16 6.23 -8.72
CA THR A 42 -20.45 5.84 -8.15
C THR A 42 -20.29 5.28 -6.73
N TRP A 43 -19.25 4.50 -6.48
CA TRP A 43 -18.94 3.97 -5.14
C TRP A 43 -18.45 5.03 -4.16
N THR A 44 -17.54 5.90 -4.60
CA THR A 44 -16.96 6.98 -3.75
C THR A 44 -17.94 8.12 -3.45
N THR A 45 -19.03 8.24 -4.23
CA THR A 45 -20.12 9.20 -3.98
C THR A 45 -21.30 8.57 -3.25
N GLY A 46 -21.28 7.25 -2.99
CA GLY A 46 -22.37 6.54 -2.31
C GLY A 46 -23.63 6.34 -3.16
N LYS A 47 -23.57 6.62 -4.48
CA LYS A 47 -24.68 6.36 -5.40
C LYS A 47 -24.97 4.86 -5.58
N ALA A 48 -23.96 4.02 -5.39
CA ALA A 48 -24.09 2.57 -5.32
C ALA A 48 -23.05 2.02 -4.34
N PRO A 49 -23.34 0.91 -3.65
CA PRO A 49 -22.37 0.28 -2.77
C PRO A 49 -21.19 -0.27 -3.57
N ALA A 50 -20.00 -0.21 -2.98
CA ALA A 50 -18.84 -0.92 -3.50
C ALA A 50 -19.06 -2.44 -3.35
N PRO A 51 -18.58 -3.27 -4.30
CA PRO A 51 -18.67 -4.71 -4.18
C PRO A 51 -17.79 -5.24 -3.03
N LEU A 52 -18.17 -6.37 -2.43
CA LEU A 52 -17.49 -6.95 -1.26
C LEU A 52 -15.99 -7.18 -1.49
N TRP A 53 -15.62 -7.64 -2.69
CA TRP A 53 -14.23 -7.90 -3.03
C TRP A 53 -13.37 -6.62 -2.99
N ALA A 54 -13.95 -5.43 -3.21
CA ALA A 54 -13.20 -4.18 -3.21
C ALA A 54 -12.66 -3.85 -1.81
N ALA A 55 -13.43 -4.17 -0.77
CA ALA A 55 -13.00 -4.05 0.62
C ALA A 55 -11.81 -4.98 0.91
N ALA A 56 -11.93 -6.25 0.56
CA ALA A 56 -10.87 -7.24 0.77
C ALA A 56 -9.59 -6.90 -0.01
N TYR A 57 -9.74 -6.47 -1.28
CA TYR A 57 -8.62 -6.08 -2.13
C TYR A 57 -7.87 -4.86 -1.57
N LEU A 58 -8.59 -3.82 -1.15
CA LEU A 58 -7.96 -2.64 -0.55
C LEU A 58 -7.30 -2.95 0.79
N GLY A 59 -7.91 -3.82 1.60
CA GLY A 59 -7.29 -4.35 2.82
C GLY A 59 -5.93 -4.99 2.53
N ALA A 60 -5.87 -5.91 1.57
CA ALA A 60 -4.62 -6.56 1.18
C ALA A 60 -3.56 -5.56 0.66
N MET A 61 -3.98 -4.53 -0.09
CA MET A 61 -3.06 -3.50 -0.59
C MET A 61 -2.51 -2.62 0.54
N LEU A 62 -3.33 -2.30 1.55
CA LEU A 62 -2.90 -1.56 2.75
C LEU A 62 -1.92 -2.39 3.58
N ASP A 63 -2.20 -3.69 3.76
CA ASP A 63 -1.29 -4.61 4.44
C ASP A 63 0.06 -4.69 3.72
N LEU A 64 0.05 -4.77 2.38
CA LEU A 64 1.26 -4.77 1.58
C LEU A 64 2.02 -3.44 1.70
N ALA A 65 1.33 -2.31 1.70
CA ALA A 65 1.94 -0.99 1.90
C ALA A 65 2.57 -0.87 3.29
N SER A 66 1.90 -1.39 4.33
CA SER A 66 2.41 -1.45 5.70
C SER A 66 3.66 -2.34 5.79
N LEU A 67 3.65 -3.52 5.17
CA LEU A 67 4.84 -4.39 5.08
C LEU A 67 6.00 -3.70 4.36
N HIS A 68 5.73 -3.03 3.24
CA HIS A 68 6.73 -2.29 2.50
C HIS A 68 7.33 -1.17 3.36
N ALA A 69 6.50 -0.39 4.06
CA ALA A 69 6.95 0.64 4.97
C ALA A 69 7.80 0.06 6.12
N LYS A 70 7.40 -1.08 6.68
CA LYS A 70 8.10 -1.73 7.80
C LYS A 70 9.48 -2.27 7.42
N TYR A 71 9.63 -2.85 6.23
CA TYR A 71 10.82 -3.63 5.89
C TYR A 71 11.69 -3.03 4.78
N LEU A 72 11.15 -2.13 3.95
CA LEU A 72 11.82 -1.64 2.74
C LEU A 72 11.96 -0.12 2.65
N ALA A 73 11.20 0.65 3.41
CA ALA A 73 11.41 2.10 3.45
C ALA A 73 12.73 2.43 4.18
N PRO A 74 13.62 3.25 3.59
CA PRO A 74 14.70 3.85 4.36
C PRO A 74 14.07 4.56 5.55
N LEU A 75 14.61 4.36 6.76
CA LEU A 75 14.24 5.18 7.92
C LEU A 75 14.17 6.63 7.46
N PRO A 76 13.13 7.41 7.83
CA PRO A 76 13.17 8.84 7.60
C PRO A 76 14.52 9.31 8.15
N ALA A 77 15.30 10.02 7.34
CA ALA A 77 16.61 10.52 7.75
C ALA A 77 16.40 11.39 9.00
N SER A 78 16.52 10.77 10.17
CA SER A 78 16.56 11.44 11.44
C SER A 78 17.93 12.08 11.51
N GLY A 79 18.06 13.29 10.98
CA GLY A 79 19.35 14.00 10.94
C GLY A 79 19.41 15.19 10.00
N ALA A 80 18.36 16.02 9.93
CA ALA A 80 18.48 17.38 9.38
C ALA A 80 18.76 18.43 10.48
N ASP A 81 19.04 17.99 11.70
CA ASP A 81 19.65 18.79 12.75
C ASP A 81 20.68 17.91 13.47
N GLU A 82 21.88 18.46 13.66
CA GLU A 82 23.08 17.93 14.32
C GLU A 82 24.10 17.12 13.48
N ALA A 83 25.31 17.73 13.42
CA ALA A 83 26.64 17.18 13.16
C ALA A 83 26.97 16.79 11.71
N ASP A 84 27.57 17.66 10.90
CA ASP A 84 29.02 17.95 10.96
C ASP A 84 29.85 16.88 11.68
N SER A 85 30.72 16.21 10.93
CA SER A 85 31.72 15.23 11.37
C SER A 85 31.28 13.76 11.55
N ALA A 86 31.56 13.00 10.48
CA ALA A 86 32.17 11.66 10.47
C ALA A 86 31.48 10.50 11.23
N GLU A 87 30.69 9.70 10.49
CA GLU A 87 30.99 8.30 10.13
C GLU A 87 29.66 7.62 9.72
N SER A 88 29.53 7.24 8.45
CA SER A 88 28.28 6.67 7.90
C SER A 88 28.11 5.20 8.32
N PRO A 89 26.99 4.78 8.95
CA PRO A 89 26.66 3.36 9.02
C PRO A 89 25.93 2.97 7.72
N THR A 90 26.62 2.21 6.87
CA THR A 90 26.02 1.54 5.70
C THR A 90 24.87 0.62 6.13
N PRO A 91 23.64 0.80 5.64
CA PRO A 91 22.59 -0.19 5.86
C PRO A 91 22.93 -1.45 5.05
N HIS A 92 23.19 -2.57 5.73
CA HIS A 92 23.31 -3.90 5.13
C HIS A 92 21.96 -4.31 4.53
N ARG A 93 21.68 -3.84 3.32
CA ARG A 93 20.55 -4.26 2.48
C ARG A 93 20.70 -5.75 2.23
N LEU A 94 19.60 -6.49 2.37
CA LEU A 94 19.43 -7.95 2.24
C LEU A 94 19.94 -8.55 0.91
N ALA A 95 21.20 -8.36 0.55
CA ALA A 95 21.84 -8.93 -0.64
C ALA A 95 22.49 -10.29 -0.34
N HIS A 96 22.63 -10.66 0.95
CA HIS A 96 23.34 -11.87 1.36
C HIS A 96 22.46 -13.13 1.51
N LEU A 97 21.14 -13.03 1.27
CA LEU A 97 20.19 -14.14 1.50
C LEU A 97 19.73 -14.87 0.21
N LEU A 98 20.21 -14.48 -0.97
CA LEU A 98 19.99 -15.26 -2.18
C LEU A 98 21.23 -16.12 -2.45
N PRO A 99 21.19 -17.45 -2.23
CA PRO A 99 22.28 -18.31 -2.67
C PRO A 99 22.39 -18.26 -4.20
N SER A 100 23.52 -17.77 -4.68
CA SER A 100 23.89 -17.80 -6.10
C SER A 100 23.87 -19.25 -6.60
N LYS A 101 23.10 -19.48 -7.67
CA LYS A 101 23.06 -20.73 -8.44
C LYS A 101 24.48 -21.24 -8.74
N PRO A 102 24.88 -22.48 -8.37
CA PRO A 102 26.16 -23.01 -8.82
C PRO A 102 26.09 -23.30 -10.33
N ALA A 103 26.99 -22.68 -11.09
CA ALA A 103 27.22 -23.02 -12.49
C ALA A 103 28.02 -24.33 -12.54
N ALA A 104 27.50 -25.28 -13.32
CA ALA A 104 28.11 -26.58 -13.57
C ALA A 104 29.49 -26.43 -14.21
N ALA A 105 30.45 -27.21 -13.71
CA ALA A 105 31.78 -27.40 -14.30
C ALA A 105 31.70 -28.38 -15.49
N PRO A 106 32.61 -28.27 -16.48
CA PRO A 106 32.63 -29.09 -17.70
C PRO A 106 33.06 -30.54 -17.44
#